data_AF-Q54H29-F1
#
_entry.id   AF-Q54H29-F1
#
_cell.length_a   1.000
_cell.length_b   1.000
_cell.length_c   1.000
_cell.angle_alpha   90.00
_cell.angle_beta   90.00
_cell.angle_gamma   90.00
#
_symmetry.space_group_name_H-M   'P 1'
#
loop_
_entity.id
_entity.type
_entity.pdbx_description
1 polymer ?
#
loop_
_entity_poly.entity_id
_entity_poly.type
_entity_poly.pdbx_seq_one_letter_code
_entity_poly.pdbx_strand_id
1 'polypeptide(L)'
;MNDVTIVIFEFFLIIRAVHLLDGFSHKLPPGRLPTNVQSLYIGNIKQELEIGSIPNTVRSVHLLDGFNQKLKPGILPEGVKSLYLGDIKQELEIGSIPNTVLHVHLLEGFNQKLTPGILPDGINNLYSLILEKEKNK
;
A
#
# COMPACT_ATOMS: atom_id res chain seq x y z
N MET A 1 13.62 -21.50 28.21
CA MET A 1 13.83 -20.21 27.52
C MET A 1 13.42 -20.26 26.04
N ASN A 2 12.58 -21.22 25.62
CA ASN A 2 12.26 -21.44 24.20
C ASN A 2 10.80 -21.11 23.85
N ASP A 3 9.86 -21.14 24.80
CA ASP A 3 8.43 -20.92 24.48
C ASP A 3 8.11 -19.51 23.99
N VAL A 4 8.61 -18.46 24.65
CA VAL A 4 8.26 -17.09 24.26
C VAL A 4 8.88 -16.72 22.91
N THR A 5 10.12 -17.13 22.64
CA THR A 5 10.78 -16.88 21.35
C THR A 5 10.13 -17.69 20.22
N ILE A 6 9.78 -18.97 20.45
CA ILE A 6 9.08 -19.79 19.47
C ILE A 6 7.68 -19.23 19.19
N VAL A 7 6.90 -18.88 20.22
CA VAL A 7 5.55 -18.32 20.06
C VAL A 7 5.58 -16.97 19.35
N ILE A 8 6.53 -16.07 19.67
CA ILE A 8 6.69 -14.80 18.94
C ILE A 8 7.09 -15.05 17.48
N PHE A 9 8.02 -15.98 17.22
CA PHE A 9 8.46 -16.32 15.87
C PHE A 9 7.34 -16.95 15.03
N GLU A 10 6.61 -17.92 15.59
CA GLU A 10 5.39 -18.51 15.02
C GLU A 10 4.33 -17.45 14.75
N PHE A 11 4.13 -16.52 15.68
CA PHE A 11 3.19 -15.42 15.51
C PHE A 11 3.60 -14.53 14.33
N PHE A 12 4.89 -14.20 14.18
CA PHE A 12 5.39 -13.46 13.01
C PHE A 12 5.23 -14.23 11.69
N LEU A 13 5.33 -15.56 11.70
CA LEU A 13 5.19 -16.40 10.52
C LEU A 13 3.76 -16.38 9.93
N ILE A 14 2.73 -16.19 10.77
CA ILE A 14 1.32 -16.19 10.33
C ILE A 14 0.78 -14.80 9.97
N ILE A 15 1.52 -13.72 10.25
CA ILE A 15 1.07 -12.35 9.92
C ILE A 15 1.08 -12.18 8.40
N ARG A 16 -0.12 -12.16 7.82
CA ARG A 16 -0.34 -11.83 6.40
C ARG A 16 -0.69 -10.38 6.15
N ALA A 17 -1.08 -9.65 7.19
CA ALA A 17 -1.50 -8.26 7.11
C ALA A 17 -0.73 -7.40 8.10
N VAL A 18 -0.16 -6.29 7.63
CA VAL A 18 0.48 -5.28 8.50
C VAL A 18 -0.25 -3.95 8.36
N HIS A 19 -0.46 -3.29 9.49
CA HIS A 19 -1.11 -1.99 9.59
C HIS A 19 -0.10 -0.95 10.12
N LEU A 20 0.17 0.08 9.33
CA LEU A 20 1.02 1.22 9.65
C LEU A 20 0.16 2.48 9.73
N LEU A 21 -0.42 2.74 10.90
CA LEU A 21 -1.51 3.71 11.10
C LEU A 21 -1.16 4.74 12.19
N ASP A 22 -2.11 5.64 12.47
CA ASP A 22 -2.21 6.45 13.70
C ASP A 22 -0.96 7.26 14.08
N GLY A 23 -0.27 7.80 13.08
CA GLY A 23 0.91 8.62 13.29
C GLY A 23 2.16 7.80 13.59
N PHE A 24 2.25 6.56 13.10
CA PHE A 24 3.44 5.72 13.18
C PHE A 24 4.68 6.52 12.81
N SER A 25 5.57 6.69 13.80
CA SER A 25 6.66 7.67 13.74
C SER A 25 8.05 7.05 13.59
N HIS A 26 8.13 5.73 13.54
CA HIS A 26 9.39 5.03 13.36
C HIS A 26 9.73 4.89 11.88
N LYS A 27 11.03 4.89 11.57
CA LYS A 27 11.51 4.57 10.22
C LYS A 27 11.30 3.09 9.92
N LEU A 28 11.01 2.77 8.66
CA LEU A 28 10.89 1.41 8.14
C LEU A 28 12.05 1.13 7.16
N PRO A 29 13.27 0.85 7.66
CA PRO A 29 14.35 0.42 6.79
C PRO A 29 14.04 -0.96 6.16
N PRO A 30 14.69 -1.31 5.04
CA PRO A 30 14.53 -2.61 4.40
C PRO A 30 14.70 -3.79 5.38
N GLY A 31 13.86 -4.82 5.21
CA GLY A 31 13.89 -6.05 6.02
C GLY A 31 13.24 -5.96 7.40
N ARG A 32 12.58 -4.85 7.75
CA ARG A 32 11.84 -4.73 9.02
C ARG A 32 10.47 -5.35 9.02
N LEU A 33 9.79 -5.36 7.87
CA LEU A 33 8.51 -6.01 7.74
C LEU A 33 8.70 -7.53 7.58
N PRO A 34 7.85 -8.37 8.19
CA PRO A 34 7.94 -9.82 8.02
C PRO A 34 7.85 -10.23 6.55
N THR A 35 8.63 -11.22 6.15
CA THR A 35 8.70 -11.65 4.75
C THR A 35 7.44 -12.40 4.28
N ASN A 36 6.51 -12.73 5.17
CA ASN A 36 5.26 -13.43 4.83
C ASN A 36 4.05 -12.49 4.65
N VAL A 37 4.25 -11.17 4.78
CA VAL A 37 3.17 -10.19 4.63
C VAL A 37 2.68 -10.17 3.19
N GLN A 38 1.37 -10.30 3.00
CA GLN A 38 0.70 -10.28 1.69
C GLN A 38 -0.12 -9.01 1.49
N SER A 39 -0.62 -8.42 2.58
CA SER A 39 -1.42 -7.20 2.58
C SER A 39 -0.78 -6.14 3.48
N LEU A 40 -0.60 -4.94 2.96
CA LEU A 40 -0.04 -3.81 3.70
C LEU A 40 -1.03 -2.65 3.70
N TYR A 41 -1.37 -2.17 4.90
CA TYR A 41 -2.27 -1.04 5.13
C TYR A 41 -1.45 0.12 5.68
N ILE A 42 -1.41 1.24 4.96
CA ILE A 42 -0.58 2.39 5.28
C ILE A 42 -1.48 3.62 5.35
N GLY A 43 -1.62 4.21 6.52
CA GLY A 43 -2.36 5.44 6.73
C GLY A 43 -1.42 6.60 7.05
N ASN A 44 -1.75 7.31 8.13
CA ASN A 44 -0.95 8.42 8.64
C ASN A 44 0.41 7.94 9.22
N ILE A 45 1.44 7.87 8.39
CA ILE A 45 2.83 7.63 8.83
C ILE A 45 3.61 8.95 8.85
N LYS A 46 4.55 9.10 9.80
CA LYS A 46 5.35 10.34 9.97
C LYS A 46 6.72 10.31 9.31
N GLN A 47 7.15 9.13 8.86
CA GLN A 47 8.42 8.94 8.17
C GLN A 47 8.14 8.47 6.74
N GLU A 48 8.97 8.90 5.79
CA GLU A 48 8.88 8.43 4.41
C GLU A 48 9.18 6.93 4.32
N LEU A 49 8.54 6.26 3.35
CA LEU A 49 8.91 4.90 2.97
C LEU A 49 10.20 4.94 2.14
N GLU A 50 11.06 3.95 2.36
CA GLU A 50 12.31 3.77 1.61
C GLU A 50 12.16 2.62 0.60
N ILE A 51 12.94 2.66 -0.49
CA ILE A 51 12.95 1.56 -1.46
C ILE A 51 13.41 0.28 -0.75
N GLY A 52 12.64 -0.81 -0.91
CA GLY A 52 12.89 -2.09 -0.24
C GLY A 52 12.34 -2.20 1.19
N SER A 53 11.68 -1.16 1.72
CA SER A 53 10.97 -1.22 3.01
C SER A 53 9.76 -2.16 2.98
N ILE A 54 9.09 -2.27 1.83
CA ILE A 54 7.95 -3.16 1.59
C ILE A 54 8.46 -4.49 1.02
N PRO A 55 8.17 -5.64 1.65
CA PRO A 55 8.58 -6.95 1.15
C PRO A 55 8.00 -7.28 -0.23
N ASN A 56 8.78 -7.94 -1.08
CA ASN A 56 8.35 -8.40 -2.41
C ASN A 56 7.20 -9.43 -2.40
N THR A 57 6.86 -9.96 -1.23
CA THR A 57 5.75 -10.88 -1.02
C THR A 57 4.40 -10.17 -0.92
N VAL A 58 4.39 -8.85 -0.68
CA VAL A 58 3.18 -8.04 -0.64
C VAL A 58 2.48 -8.05 -2.01
N ARG A 59 1.20 -8.39 -2.00
CA ARG A 59 0.33 -8.45 -3.19
C ARG A 59 -0.75 -7.38 -3.18
N SER A 60 -1.19 -6.96 -1.99
CA SER A 60 -2.18 -5.90 -1.82
C SER A 60 -1.61 -4.74 -1.01
N VAL A 61 -1.73 -3.52 -1.51
CA VAL A 61 -1.35 -2.31 -0.78
C VAL A 61 -2.56 -1.40 -0.66
N HIS A 62 -2.85 -0.97 0.55
CA HIS A 62 -3.89 0.00 0.87
C HIS A 62 -3.23 1.28 1.37
N LEU A 63 -3.25 2.32 0.56
CA LEU A 63 -2.90 3.68 0.98
C LEU A 63 -4.18 4.34 1.49
N LEU A 64 -4.32 4.37 2.81
CA LEU A 64 -5.51 4.81 3.52
C LEU A 64 -5.51 6.32 3.77
N ASP A 65 -6.63 6.81 4.27
CA ASP A 65 -6.85 8.22 4.58
C ASP A 65 -5.76 8.78 5.51
N GLY A 66 -5.23 9.93 5.12
CA GLY A 66 -4.17 10.61 5.86
C GLY A 66 -2.75 10.15 5.52
N PHE A 67 -2.56 9.23 4.57
CA PHE A 67 -1.26 8.99 3.97
C PHE A 67 -0.76 10.27 3.28
N ASN A 68 0.25 10.90 3.89
CA ASN A 68 0.78 12.20 3.49
C ASN A 68 2.28 12.15 3.17
N GLN A 69 2.72 11.06 2.55
CA GLN A 69 4.09 10.89 2.09
C GLN A 69 4.11 10.78 0.57
N LYS A 70 5.19 11.25 -0.07
CA LYS A 70 5.37 11.06 -1.50
C LYS A 70 5.64 9.59 -1.80
N LEU A 71 4.90 9.03 -2.77
CA LEU A 71 5.15 7.68 -3.27
C LEU A 71 6.12 7.78 -4.46
N LYS A 72 7.42 7.63 -4.20
CA LYS A 72 8.44 7.68 -5.25
C LYS A 72 8.45 6.38 -6.06
N PRO A 73 8.89 6.40 -7.34
CA PRO A 73 9.11 5.17 -8.11
C PRO A 73 9.97 4.16 -7.38
N GLY A 74 9.58 2.88 -7.43
CA GLY A 74 10.28 1.76 -6.77
C GLY A 74 10.01 1.57 -5.27
N ILE A 75 9.18 2.42 -4.64
CA ILE A 75 8.74 2.18 -3.25
C ILE A 75 7.83 0.96 -3.15
N LEU A 76 6.84 0.86 -4.04
CA LEU A 76 6.00 -0.31 -4.15
C LEU A 76 6.76 -1.41 -4.91
N PRO A 77 6.81 -2.66 -4.40
CA PRO A 77 7.52 -3.73 -5.09
C PRO A 77 6.74 -4.21 -6.32
N GLU A 78 7.44 -4.74 -7.33
CA GLU A 78 6.87 -5.37 -8.54
C GLU A 78 6.02 -6.63 -8.24
N GLY A 79 5.88 -7.02 -6.97
CA GLY A 79 4.99 -8.08 -6.53
C GLY A 79 3.52 -7.65 -6.42
N VAL A 80 3.25 -6.35 -6.30
CA VAL A 80 1.91 -5.81 -6.01
C VAL A 80 0.97 -6.02 -7.20
N LYS A 81 -0.24 -6.50 -6.91
CA LYS A 81 -1.31 -6.81 -7.86
C LYS A 81 -2.56 -5.95 -7.67
N SER A 82 -2.83 -5.55 -6.43
CA SER A 82 -3.97 -4.70 -6.10
C SER A 82 -3.51 -3.50 -5.30
N LEU A 83 -3.95 -2.31 -5.71
CA LEU A 83 -3.68 -1.04 -5.04
C LEU A 83 -5.01 -0.37 -4.69
N TYR A 84 -5.16 0.03 -3.42
CA TYR A 84 -6.32 0.75 -2.93
C TYR A 84 -5.86 2.14 -2.49
N LEU A 85 -6.52 3.18 -3.01
CA LEU A 85 -6.16 4.58 -2.82
C LEU A 85 -7.32 5.32 -2.14
N GLY A 86 -7.14 5.68 -0.87
CA GLY A 86 -8.04 6.56 -0.11
C GLY A 86 -7.73 8.04 -0.28
N ASP A 87 -8.03 8.83 0.75
CA ASP A 87 -7.72 10.26 0.81
C ASP A 87 -6.21 10.50 1.08
N ILE A 88 -5.41 10.13 0.08
CA ILE A 88 -3.97 10.36 0.03
C ILE A 88 -3.70 11.86 -0.21
N LYS A 89 -2.70 12.41 0.47
CA LYS A 89 -2.48 13.87 0.55
C LYS A 89 -1.40 14.40 -0.39
N GLN A 90 -0.56 13.52 -0.94
CA GLN A 90 0.51 13.86 -1.89
C GLN A 90 0.20 13.27 -3.25
N GLU A 91 0.42 14.03 -4.32
CA GLU A 91 0.20 13.57 -5.69
C GLU A 91 1.01 12.32 -6.02
N LEU A 92 0.41 11.41 -6.79
CA LEU A 92 1.12 10.27 -7.36
C LEU A 92 2.10 10.75 -8.45
N GLU A 93 3.27 10.13 -8.51
CA GLU A 93 4.29 10.42 -9.53
C GLU A 93 4.23 9.37 -10.65
N ILE A 94 4.59 9.75 -11.87
CA ILE A 94 4.67 8.78 -12.99
C ILE A 94 5.69 7.69 -12.61
N GLY A 95 5.27 6.43 -12.68
CA GLY A 95 6.08 5.27 -12.28
C GLY A 95 6.06 4.95 -10.78
N SER A 96 5.29 5.67 -9.95
CA SER A 96 5.11 5.32 -8.54
C SER A 96 4.29 4.04 -8.34
N ILE A 97 3.43 3.72 -9.30
CA ILE A 97 2.63 2.49 -9.32
C ILE A 97 3.33 1.47 -10.24
N PRO A 98 3.72 0.29 -9.73
CA PRO A 98 4.39 -0.74 -10.53
C PRO A 98 3.52 -1.23 -11.68
N ASN A 99 4.13 -1.54 -12.82
CA ASN A 99 3.44 -2.07 -14.01
C ASN A 99 2.74 -3.41 -13.75
N THR A 100 3.05 -4.08 -12.64
CA THR A 100 2.43 -5.34 -12.23
C THR A 100 1.07 -5.19 -11.57
N VAL A 101 0.66 -3.97 -11.21
CA VAL A 101 -0.65 -3.69 -10.61
C VAL A 101 -1.74 -3.88 -11.66
N LEU A 102 -2.69 -4.77 -11.35
CA LEU A 102 -3.79 -5.13 -12.25
C LEU A 102 -5.13 -4.52 -11.83
N HIS A 103 -5.29 -4.25 -10.53
CA HIS A 103 -6.52 -3.72 -9.94
C HIS A 103 -6.18 -2.46 -9.15
N VAL A 104 -6.79 -1.34 -9.54
CA VAL A 104 -6.73 -0.09 -8.76
C VAL A 104 -8.13 0.22 -8.25
N HIS A 105 -8.25 0.44 -6.95
CA HIS A 105 -9.49 0.83 -6.29
C HIS A 105 -9.35 2.24 -5.75
N LEU A 106 -10.11 3.18 -6.30
CA LEU A 106 -10.26 4.53 -5.77
C LEU A 106 -11.34 4.48 -4.69
N LEU A 107 -10.92 4.64 -3.43
CA LEU A 107 -11.78 4.61 -2.26
C LEU A 107 -12.45 5.97 -2.04
N GLU A 108 -13.41 6.00 -1.11
CA GLU A 108 -14.04 7.23 -0.67
C GLU A 108 -12.98 8.22 -0.17
N GLY A 109 -13.06 9.48 -0.61
CA GLY A 109 -12.11 10.53 -0.27
C GLY A 109 -10.95 10.71 -1.25
N PHE A 110 -10.70 9.77 -2.18
CA PHE A 110 -9.70 9.99 -3.22
C PHE A 110 -10.10 11.18 -4.12
N ASN A 111 -9.33 12.25 -4.07
CA ASN A 111 -9.63 13.53 -4.73
C ASN A 111 -8.50 14.03 -5.64
N GLN A 112 -7.51 13.18 -5.93
CA GLN A 112 -6.37 13.55 -6.76
C GLN A 112 -6.65 13.36 -8.24
N LYS A 113 -5.98 14.17 -9.07
CA LYS A 113 -6.05 14.03 -10.53
C LYS A 113 -5.16 12.89 -11.00
N LEU A 114 -5.72 11.96 -11.75
CA LEU A 114 -4.98 10.91 -12.46
C LEU A 114 -4.66 11.41 -13.87
N THR A 115 -3.48 11.99 -14.06
CA THR A 115 -3.00 12.41 -15.39
C THR A 115 -2.51 11.20 -16.20
N PRO A 116 -2.46 11.29 -17.54
CA PRO A 116 -1.95 10.21 -18.38
C PRO A 116 -0.55 9.76 -17.94
N GLY A 117 -0.34 8.44 -17.81
CA GLY A 117 0.92 7.83 -17.38
C GLY A 117 1.09 7.63 -15.86
N ILE A 118 0.19 8.16 -15.02
CA ILE A 118 0.20 7.85 -13.57
C ILE A 118 -0.16 6.40 -13.32
N LEU A 119 -1.19 5.93 -14.01
CA LEU A 119 -1.62 4.55 -13.98
C LEU A 119 -0.84 3.75 -15.04
N PRO A 120 -0.29 2.57 -14.71
CA PRO A 120 0.39 1.73 -15.69
C PRO A 120 -0.57 1.21 -16.77
N ASP A 121 -0.06 1.01 -17.98
CA ASP A 121 -0.85 0.56 -19.14
C ASP A 121 -1.48 -0.84 -18.95
N GLY A 122 -0.93 -1.63 -18.03
CA GLY A 122 -1.35 -3.02 -17.75
C GLY A 122 -2.52 -3.17 -16.77
N ILE A 123 -3.18 -2.09 -16.35
CA ILE A 123 -4.34 -2.20 -15.46
C ILE A 123 -5.50 -2.88 -16.18
N ASN A 124 -6.01 -3.96 -15.59
CA ASN A 124 -7.20 -4.64 -16.08
C ASN A 124 -8.48 -3.96 -15.61
N ASN A 125 -8.50 -3.51 -14.35
CA ASN A 125 -9.70 -2.91 -13.75
C ASN A 125 -9.35 -1.69 -12.90
N LEU A 126 -10.05 -0.58 -13.17
CA LEU A 126 -10.10 0.60 -12.31
C LEU A 126 -11.49 0.67 -11.67
N TYR A 127 -11.56 0.39 -10.37
CA TYR A 127 -12.79 0.48 -9.59
C TYR A 127 -12.86 1.84 -8.91
N SER A 128 -14.02 2.49 -8.97
CA SER A 128 -14.30 3.72 -8.24
C SER A 128 -15.51 3.47 -7.35
N LEU A 129 -15.32 3.52 -6.03
CA LEU A 129 -16.44 3.46 -5.07
C LEU A 129 -17.40 4.65 -5.23
N ILE A 130 -16.93 5.75 -5.83
CA ILE A 130 -17.75 6.94 -6.12
C ILE A 130 -18.75 6.63 -7.23
N LEU A 131 -18.39 5.84 -8.25
CA LEU A 131 -19.28 5.50 -9.36
C LEU A 131 -20.32 4.42 -9.00
N GLU A 132 -20.05 3.54 -8.03
CA GLU A 132 -21.02 2.51 -7.63
C GLU A 132 -22.18 3.07 -6.81
N LYS A 133 -21.98 4.17 -6.06
CA LYS A 133 -23.07 4.83 -5.33
C LYS A 133 -24.06 5.54 -6.27
N GLU A 134 -23.63 5.98 -7.45
CA GLU A 134 -24.53 6.67 -8.41
C GLU A 134 -25.37 5.71 -9.27
N LYS A 135 -24.97 4.45 -9.45
CA LYS A 135 -25.76 3.45 -10.21
C LYS A 135 -26.93 2.84 -9.42
N ASN A 136 -26.97 3.05 -8.10
CA ASN A 136 -27.98 2.46 -7.21
C ASN A 136 -28.98 3.49 -6.66
N LYS A 137 -29.19 4.62 -7.36
CA LYS A 137 -30.22 5.61 -7.02
C LYS A 137 -31.11 5.89 -8.22
#